data_AF-A0A453IRJ4-F1
#
_entry.id   AF-A0A453IRJ4-F1
#
_cell.length_a   1.000
_cell.length_b   1.000
_cell.length_c   1.000
_cell.angle_alpha   90.00
_cell.angle_beta   90.00
_cell.angle_gamma   90.00
#
_symmetry.space_group_name_H-M   'P 1'
#
loop_
_entity.id
_entity.type
_entity.pdbx_description
1 polymer ?
#
loop_
_entity_poly.entity_id
_entity_poly.type
_entity_poly.pdbx_seq_one_letter_code
_entity_poly.pdbx_strand_id
1 'polypeptide(L)'
;MMALYVASHYKNSPNDLQLMADAPAHHLFVLLGPVNESENQLPDILCVIQVCLEGQISRKSAIRSLNEGHAPSGDQIPWKFCEQFQDNVFPSLSGARIVRIAVHPSALRLGYGSAAVKLLSSYYQGEMTVFKDAEEVEEPDVTISEAAEKASLLEESIKPRANLPPLLVNLEDRRPEKLHYLGVSFGLTQELFRFWRKHSFYPFYVGQIPSAVTGEHTCMALSPLNSDDIKAGDSIQLGFLEPFYKDFRQRFRRLLGTSFRHLNFKLAMSVLASKIDFSHHEPSEHDTSITLKLLRDVLSPHDMKRLEAYSNNLVDYHLILDLVPILAHEYFSEKLPVTLHGAQASVLFCMGLQDKDIGATKEELGIEREQVLSNFIKTMKKLYGYLNNTAGKEIEATLPRLKEIEAPLSRSMDEDLDEAAQEVKEKRRVADEATVDPKLLQKYAIKSDDHEIEKALQNEKLSASGVISVKSSKTSADKKEKHRENEKSKRKGQDSGRSEKKKKRT
;
A
#
# COMPACT_ATOMS: atom_id res chain seq x y z
N MET A 1 31.38 -31.29 11.97
CA MET A 1 31.17 -29.84 11.78
C MET A 1 31.24 -29.41 10.31
N MET A 2 32.36 -29.57 9.59
CA MET A 2 32.48 -29.05 8.21
C MET A 2 31.46 -29.63 7.23
N ALA A 3 31.12 -30.91 7.35
CA ALA A 3 30.05 -31.52 6.57
C ALA A 3 28.69 -30.80 6.75
N LEU A 4 28.38 -30.29 7.95
CA LEU A 4 27.16 -29.52 8.22
C LEU A 4 27.20 -28.15 7.54
N TYR A 5 28.33 -27.44 7.59
CA TYR A 5 28.47 -26.17 6.87
C TYR A 5 28.32 -26.35 5.37
N VAL A 6 28.94 -27.38 4.81
CA VAL A 6 28.82 -27.69 3.38
C VAL A 6 27.38 -28.03 3.00
N ALA A 7 26.68 -28.80 3.84
CA ALA A 7 25.29 -29.20 3.57
C ALA A 7 24.27 -28.06 3.73
N SER A 8 24.54 -27.06 4.58
CA SER A 8 23.59 -26.00 4.89
C SER A 8 23.76 -24.72 4.05
N HIS A 9 24.93 -24.51 3.43
CA HIS A 9 25.23 -23.28 2.71
C HIS A 9 25.30 -23.48 1.19
N TYR A 10 24.62 -22.59 0.46
CA TYR A 10 24.56 -22.58 -1.00
C TYR A 10 25.92 -22.35 -1.68
N LYS A 11 26.88 -21.73 -0.99
CA LYS A 11 28.25 -21.51 -1.49
C LYS A 11 29.23 -21.61 -0.34
N ASN A 12 30.27 -22.42 -0.54
CA ASN A 12 31.40 -22.55 0.37
C ASN A 12 32.69 -22.37 -0.41
N SER A 13 33.68 -21.74 0.23
CA SER A 13 35.04 -21.65 -0.29
C SER A 13 35.97 -22.43 0.65
N PRO A 14 36.97 -23.16 0.14
CA PRO A 14 38.01 -23.76 0.99
C PRO A 14 38.67 -22.73 1.92
N ASN A 15 38.79 -21.48 1.47
CA ASN A 15 39.35 -20.37 2.24
C ASN A 15 38.50 -20.01 3.48
N ASP A 16 37.25 -20.49 3.59
CA ASP A 16 36.41 -20.24 4.76
C ASP A 16 37.01 -20.87 6.03
N LEU A 17 37.67 -22.03 5.91
CA LEU A 17 38.39 -22.67 7.02
C LEU A 17 39.57 -21.84 7.47
N GLN A 18 40.33 -21.30 6.51
CA GLN A 18 41.44 -20.43 6.79
C GLN A 18 40.95 -19.16 7.48
N LEU A 19 39.87 -18.54 6.99
CA LEU A 19 39.27 -17.36 7.59
C LEU A 19 38.82 -17.63 9.03
N MET A 20 38.20 -18.78 9.29
CA MET A 20 37.80 -19.20 10.64
C MET A 20 38.98 -19.40 11.59
N ALA A 21 40.13 -19.82 11.09
CA ALA A 21 41.32 -20.07 11.90
C ALA A 21 42.19 -18.82 12.10
N ASP A 22 42.19 -17.91 11.13
CA ASP A 22 43.08 -16.73 11.09
C ASP A 22 42.51 -15.54 11.88
N ALA A 23 41.19 -15.35 11.85
CA ALA A 23 40.57 -14.18 12.48
C ALA A 23 40.13 -14.47 13.94
N PRO A 24 40.76 -13.82 14.94
CA PRO A 24 40.57 -14.13 16.36
C PRO A 24 39.17 -13.77 16.89
N ALA A 25 38.45 -12.89 16.19
CA ALA A 25 37.11 -12.48 16.55
C ALA A 25 36.03 -13.54 16.23
N HIS A 26 36.39 -14.66 15.58
CA HIS A 26 35.45 -15.73 15.29
C HIS A 26 35.28 -16.70 16.46
N HIS A 27 34.03 -16.91 16.85
CA HIS A 27 33.64 -17.92 17.82
C HIS A 27 32.70 -18.96 17.19
N LEU A 28 32.84 -20.20 17.62
CA LEU A 28 32.04 -21.33 17.18
C LEU A 28 31.20 -21.85 18.34
N PHE A 29 29.90 -21.93 18.13
CA PHE A 29 28.96 -22.52 19.08
C PHE A 29 28.33 -23.76 18.44
N VAL A 30 28.22 -24.84 19.22
CA VAL A 30 27.62 -26.10 18.78
C VAL A 30 26.46 -26.46 19.70
N LEU A 31 25.33 -26.85 19.10
CA LEU A 31 24.23 -27.49 19.80
C LEU A 31 24.41 -29.00 19.69
N LEU A 32 24.61 -29.64 20.84
CA LEU A 32 24.88 -31.06 20.94
C LEU A 32 23.61 -31.83 21.32
N GLY A 33 23.56 -33.11 20.95
CA GLY A 33 22.59 -34.05 21.52
C GLY A 33 22.82 -34.27 23.02
N PRO A 34 21.85 -34.85 23.75
CA PRO A 34 22.04 -35.22 25.15
C PRO A 34 23.22 -36.19 25.28
N VAL A 35 24.16 -35.87 26.15
CA VAL A 35 25.39 -36.66 26.37
C VAL A 35 25.21 -37.50 27.62
N ASN A 36 25.42 -38.81 27.50
CA ASN A 36 25.56 -39.66 28.68
C ASN A 36 27.01 -39.55 29.16
N GLU A 37 27.25 -38.85 30.27
CA GLU A 37 28.60 -38.67 30.83
C GLU A 37 29.32 -40.00 31.14
N SER A 38 28.56 -41.09 31.28
CA SER A 38 29.09 -42.45 31.51
C SER A 38 29.65 -43.11 30.25
N GLU A 39 29.22 -42.70 29.06
CA GLU A 39 29.72 -43.20 27.78
C GLU A 39 30.68 -42.16 27.20
N ASN A 40 31.96 -42.50 27.10
CA ASN A 40 33.00 -41.61 26.55
C ASN A 40 32.90 -41.50 25.01
N GLN A 41 31.69 -41.26 24.50
CA GLN A 41 31.39 -41.07 23.09
C GLN A 41 31.34 -39.58 22.74
N LEU A 42 31.83 -39.25 21.55
CA LEU A 42 31.72 -37.90 21.02
C LEU A 42 30.25 -37.60 20.72
N PRO A 43 29.70 -36.49 21.24
CA PRO A 43 28.30 -36.16 21.04
C PRO A 43 28.02 -35.73 19.60
N ASP A 44 26.82 -36.07 19.12
CA ASP A 44 26.36 -35.67 17.80
C ASP A 44 26.07 -34.16 17.77
N ILE A 45 26.55 -33.51 16.70
CA ILE A 45 26.37 -32.07 16.47
C ILE A 45 25.08 -31.86 15.67
N LEU A 46 24.07 -31.26 16.31
CA LEU A 46 22.76 -31.01 15.71
C LEU A 46 22.70 -29.67 14.97
N CYS A 47 23.35 -28.64 15.52
CA CYS A 47 23.43 -27.31 14.92
C CYS A 47 24.79 -26.67 15.22
N VAL A 48 25.29 -25.85 14.30
CA VAL A 48 26.52 -25.08 14.46
C VAL A 48 26.23 -23.62 14.13
N ILE A 49 26.70 -22.70 14.97
CA ILE A 49 26.64 -21.26 14.75
C ILE A 49 28.06 -20.72 14.74
N GLN A 50 28.42 -20.02 13.66
CA GLN A 50 29.63 -19.21 13.57
C GLN A 50 29.27 -17.76 13.85
N VAL A 51 29.93 -17.17 14.84
CA VAL A 51 29.79 -15.77 15.23
C VAL A 51 31.11 -15.05 14.98
N CYS A 52 31.06 -13.78 14.60
CA CYS A 52 32.20 -12.87 14.55
C CYS A 52 31.89 -11.68 15.45
N LEU A 53 32.75 -11.36 16.40
CA LEU A 53 32.65 -10.11 17.16
C LEU A 53 33.00 -8.95 16.22
N GLU A 54 32.18 -7.91 16.21
CA GLU A 54 32.35 -6.73 15.35
C GLU A 54 32.11 -5.44 16.15
N GLY A 55 32.83 -4.37 15.80
CA GLY A 55 32.63 -3.04 16.38
C GLY A 55 33.75 -2.58 17.32
N GLN A 56 33.40 -1.76 18.32
CA GLN A 56 34.38 -0.99 19.13
C GLN A 56 35.34 -0.14 18.28
N ILE A 57 34.87 0.32 17.13
CA ILE A 57 35.67 1.12 16.21
C ILE A 57 35.73 2.56 16.74
N SER A 58 36.95 3.11 16.79
CA SER A 58 37.15 4.49 17.23
C SER A 58 36.40 5.47 16.32
N ARG A 59 35.74 6.47 16.91
CA ARG A 59 35.00 7.51 16.16
C ARG A 59 35.88 8.23 15.12
N LYS A 60 37.17 8.40 15.41
CA LYS A 60 38.14 8.97 14.46
C LYS A 60 38.26 8.13 13.19
N SER A 61 38.30 6.80 13.33
CA SER A 61 38.32 5.88 12.19
C SER A 61 36.99 5.91 11.42
N ALA A 62 35.86 5.94 12.13
CA ALA A 62 34.54 6.04 11.50
C ALA A 62 34.40 7.33 10.66
N ILE A 63 34.79 8.48 11.20
CA ILE A 63 34.78 9.77 10.49
C ILE A 63 35.74 9.73 9.28
N ARG A 64 36.93 9.15 9.43
CA ARG A 64 37.89 9.00 8.34
C ARG A 64 37.31 8.17 7.19
N SER A 65 36.70 7.03 7.50
CA SER A 65 36.07 6.17 6.50
C SER A 65 34.92 6.88 5.76
N LEU A 66 34.09 7.64 6.47
CA LEU A 66 33.04 8.46 5.86
C LEU A 66 33.61 9.53 4.91
N ASN A 67 34.68 10.21 5.32
CA ASN A 67 35.31 11.27 4.53
C ASN A 67 36.03 10.71 3.29
N GLU A 68 36.70 9.56 3.43
CA GLU A 68 37.43 8.89 2.33
C GLU A 68 36.50 8.08 1.42
N GLY A 69 35.26 7.80 1.85
CA GLY A 69 34.31 6.95 1.12
C GLY A 69 34.76 5.49 1.00
N HIS A 70 35.72 5.07 1.82
CA HIS A 70 36.30 3.73 1.79
C HIS A 70 35.96 2.98 3.08
N ALA A 71 35.34 1.81 2.94
CA ALA A 71 35.11 0.88 4.04
C ALA A 71 36.26 -0.13 4.12
N PRO A 72 37.02 -0.16 5.24
CA PRO A 72 38.03 -1.18 5.48
C PRO A 72 37.46 -2.60 5.42
N SER A 73 38.33 -3.58 5.14
CA SER A 73 37.97 -5.00 5.21
C SER A 73 37.70 -5.41 6.66
N GLY A 74 36.61 -6.14 6.90
CA GLY A 74 36.17 -6.57 8.24
C GLY A 74 34.80 -6.00 8.58
N ASP A 75 34.48 -5.97 9.88
CA ASP A 75 33.35 -5.28 10.54
C ASP A 75 32.20 -4.85 9.62
N GLN A 76 31.54 -5.84 8.98
CA GLN A 76 30.66 -5.55 7.84
C GLN A 76 29.45 -4.73 8.27
N ILE A 77 28.90 -5.04 9.44
CA ILE A 77 27.71 -4.38 9.96
C ILE A 77 28.02 -2.93 10.38
N PRO A 78 29.03 -2.65 11.22
CA PRO A 78 29.43 -1.29 11.54
C PRO A 78 29.65 -0.39 10.33
N TRP A 79 30.42 -0.87 9.33
CA TRP A 79 30.70 -0.07 8.13
C TRP A 79 29.46 0.17 7.28
N LYS A 80 28.63 -0.85 7.08
CA LYS A 80 27.38 -0.69 6.31
C LYS A 80 26.38 0.20 7.03
N PHE A 81 26.30 0.11 8.34
CA PHE A 81 25.43 0.98 9.13
C PHE A 81 25.88 2.44 9.04
N CYS A 82 27.19 2.68 9.18
CA CYS A 82 27.82 3.99 9.00
C CYS A 82 27.54 4.57 7.61
N GLU A 83 27.71 3.77 6.54
CA GLU A 83 27.43 4.17 5.16
C GLU A 83 25.95 4.55 4.95
N GLN A 84 25.03 3.73 5.47
CA GLN A 84 23.59 3.91 5.23
C GLN A 84 22.96 5.04 6.04
N PHE A 85 23.40 5.28 7.27
CA PHE A 85 22.81 6.28 8.16
C PHE A 85 23.69 7.51 8.36
N GLN A 86 24.92 7.50 7.83
CA GLN A 86 25.93 8.54 8.06
C GLN A 86 26.18 8.76 9.56
N ASP A 87 26.04 7.69 10.35
CA ASP A 87 26.19 7.74 11.80
C ASP A 87 27.61 7.35 12.23
N ASN A 88 28.21 8.17 13.07
CA ASN A 88 29.56 7.96 13.60
C ASN A 88 29.56 7.36 15.02
N VAL A 89 28.38 7.15 15.63
CA VAL A 89 28.25 6.59 16.98
C VAL A 89 28.12 5.08 16.96
N PHE A 90 27.28 4.53 16.07
CA PHE A 90 27.03 3.09 15.98
C PHE A 90 28.29 2.23 15.82
N PRO A 91 29.31 2.61 15.02
CA PRO A 91 30.54 1.81 14.92
C PRO A 91 31.32 1.65 16.22
N SER A 92 31.12 2.55 17.19
CA SER A 92 31.74 2.44 18.51
C SER A 92 31.03 1.42 19.42
N LEU A 93 29.81 0.98 19.06
CA LEU A 93 29.12 -0.08 19.78
C LEU A 93 29.79 -1.43 19.48
N SER A 94 29.86 -2.26 20.52
CA SER A 94 30.26 -3.68 20.42
C SER A 94 29.05 -4.52 20.01
N GLY A 95 29.21 -5.40 19.03
CA GLY A 95 28.17 -6.35 18.63
C GLY A 95 28.77 -7.64 18.09
N ALA A 96 27.91 -8.58 17.74
CA ALA A 96 28.35 -9.82 17.11
C ALA A 96 27.51 -10.17 15.90
N ARG A 97 28.17 -10.52 14.80
CA ARG A 97 27.53 -10.99 13.57
C ARG A 97 27.49 -12.50 13.54
N ILE A 98 26.30 -13.07 13.46
CA ILE A 98 26.12 -14.47 13.08
C ILE A 98 26.46 -14.59 11.60
N VAL A 99 27.62 -15.18 11.31
CA VAL A 99 28.14 -15.37 9.95
C VAL A 99 27.45 -16.56 9.30
N ARG A 100 27.31 -17.66 10.05
CA ARG A 100 26.73 -18.92 9.56
C ARG A 100 25.90 -19.60 10.64
N ILE A 101 24.78 -20.18 10.22
CA ILE A 101 24.00 -21.13 11.01
C ILE A 101 23.75 -22.36 10.14
N ALA A 102 24.15 -23.53 10.64
CA ALA A 102 24.02 -24.79 9.93
C ALA A 102 23.30 -25.79 10.83
N VAL A 103 22.19 -26.33 10.34
CA VAL A 103 21.37 -27.34 11.04
C VAL A 103 21.48 -28.64 10.26
N HIS A 104 21.53 -29.77 10.96
CA HIS A 104 21.55 -31.07 10.30
C HIS A 104 20.34 -31.23 9.35
N PRO A 105 20.52 -31.67 8.08
CA PRO A 105 19.43 -31.76 7.10
C PRO A 105 18.22 -32.59 7.57
N SER A 106 18.46 -33.71 8.25
CA SER A 106 17.40 -34.56 8.81
C SER A 106 16.66 -33.92 10.00
N ALA A 107 17.22 -32.85 10.57
CA ALA A 107 16.68 -32.13 11.71
C ALA A 107 16.09 -30.75 11.32
N LEU A 108 16.01 -30.47 10.01
CA LEU A 108 15.34 -29.27 9.51
C LEU A 108 13.87 -29.25 9.96
N ARG A 109 13.36 -28.07 10.28
CA ARG A 109 11.98 -27.81 10.76
C ARG A 109 11.63 -28.36 12.16
N LEU A 110 12.53 -29.05 12.85
CA LEU A 110 12.35 -29.43 14.26
C LEU A 110 12.64 -28.28 15.24
N GLY A 111 13.16 -27.15 14.75
CA GLY A 111 13.34 -25.94 15.55
C GLY A 111 14.71 -25.81 16.23
N TYR A 112 15.67 -26.72 15.99
CA TYR A 112 17.00 -26.64 16.59
C TYR A 112 17.75 -25.34 16.29
N GLY A 113 17.69 -24.84 15.05
CA GLY A 113 18.27 -23.53 14.72
C GLY A 113 17.60 -22.38 15.48
N SER A 114 16.30 -22.50 15.78
CA SER A 114 15.58 -21.53 16.59
C SER A 114 15.97 -21.60 18.06
N ALA A 115 16.19 -22.80 18.60
CA ALA A 115 16.69 -22.98 19.96
C ALA A 115 18.12 -22.43 20.09
N ALA A 116 18.99 -22.72 19.11
CA ALA A 116 20.38 -22.28 19.13
C ALA A 116 20.51 -20.75 19.12
N VAL A 117 19.73 -20.03 18.29
CA VAL A 117 19.75 -18.56 18.28
C VAL A 117 19.22 -17.96 19.60
N LYS A 118 18.20 -18.58 20.20
CA LYS A 118 17.68 -18.15 21.51
C LYS A 118 18.71 -18.31 22.62
N LEU A 119 19.34 -19.49 22.70
CA LEU A 119 20.39 -19.77 23.69
C LEU A 119 21.59 -18.85 23.50
N LEU A 120 21.97 -18.56 22.25
CA LEU A 120 23.02 -17.59 21.93
C LEU A 120 22.66 -16.18 22.44
N SER A 121 21.41 -15.74 22.22
CA SER A 121 20.93 -14.44 22.71
C SER A 121 20.95 -14.38 24.23
N SER A 122 20.45 -15.41 24.93
CA SER A 122 20.46 -15.48 26.39
C SER A 122 21.88 -15.57 26.96
N TYR A 123 22.81 -16.24 26.29
CA TYR A 123 24.22 -16.29 26.66
C TYR A 123 24.85 -14.90 26.64
N TYR A 124 24.70 -14.15 25.55
CA TYR A 124 25.25 -12.79 25.45
C TYR A 124 24.51 -11.75 26.31
N GLN A 125 23.28 -12.05 26.76
CA GLN A 125 22.56 -11.25 27.76
C GLN A 125 22.98 -11.57 29.20
N GLY A 126 23.79 -12.61 29.42
CA GLY A 126 24.25 -13.02 30.76
C GLY A 126 23.23 -13.83 31.56
N GLU A 127 22.12 -14.27 30.96
CA GLU A 127 21.06 -15.01 31.66
C GLU A 127 21.49 -16.45 32.04
N MET A 128 22.44 -17.02 31.29
CA MET A 128 22.89 -18.41 31.47
C MET A 128 24.10 -18.56 32.39
N THR A 129 24.74 -17.46 32.79
CA THR A 129 25.95 -17.51 33.59
C THR A 129 25.65 -17.39 35.08
N VAL A 130 25.80 -18.49 35.82
CA VAL A 130 25.73 -18.48 37.29
C VAL A 130 27.11 -18.15 37.85
N PHE A 131 27.55 -16.90 37.73
CA PHE A 131 28.75 -16.47 38.47
C PHE A 131 28.36 -16.12 39.90
N LYS A 132 28.55 -17.09 40.81
CA LYS A 132 28.94 -16.75 42.19
C LYS A 132 30.28 -16.04 42.11
N ASP A 133 30.42 -14.95 42.85
CA ASP A 133 31.64 -14.16 43.00
C ASP A 133 32.90 -15.05 43.02
N ALA A 134 33.61 -15.11 41.90
CA ALA A 134 34.87 -15.82 41.77
C ALA A 134 35.80 -15.01 40.87
N GLU A 135 37.02 -14.86 41.37
CA GLU A 135 38.10 -14.00 40.94
C GLU A 135 38.41 -14.11 39.45
N GLU A 136 38.98 -13.04 38.88
CA GLU A 136 39.52 -13.00 37.53
C GLU A 136 40.51 -14.16 37.33
N VAL A 137 40.07 -15.22 36.66
CA VAL A 137 40.99 -16.26 36.18
C VAL A 137 41.69 -15.67 34.97
N GLU A 138 42.91 -15.20 35.16
CA GLU A 138 43.85 -14.88 34.08
C GLU A 138 43.93 -16.08 33.14
N GLU A 139 43.55 -15.90 31.87
CA GLU A 139 43.86 -16.88 30.83
C GLU A 139 45.39 -17.03 30.76
N PRO A 140 45.96 -18.25 30.82
CA PRO A 140 47.39 -18.41 30.63
C PRO A 140 47.73 -18.04 29.19
N ASP A 141 48.40 -16.92 29.02
CA ASP A 141 48.95 -16.43 27.77
C ASP A 141 50.06 -17.39 27.32
N VAL A 142 49.70 -18.47 26.62
CA VAL A 142 50.67 -19.41 26.06
C VAL A 142 51.21 -18.77 24.78
N THR A 143 52.33 -18.06 24.88
CA THR A 143 53.13 -17.57 23.75
C THR A 143 53.56 -18.75 22.87
N ILE A 144 52.83 -18.95 21.77
CA ILE A 144 53.06 -19.99 20.75
C ILE A 144 54.42 -19.80 20.01
N SER A 145 55.08 -18.65 20.17
CA SER A 145 56.26 -18.25 19.41
C SER A 145 57.59 -18.88 19.87
N GLU A 146 57.78 -19.22 21.15
CA GLU A 146 59.11 -19.64 21.62
C GLU A 146 59.43 -21.12 21.39
N ALA A 147 58.40 -21.96 21.22
CA ALA A 147 58.58 -23.41 20.97
C ALA A 147 58.77 -23.74 19.48
N ALA A 148 58.34 -22.87 18.57
CA ALA A 148 58.40 -23.11 17.12
C ALA A 148 59.78 -22.79 16.51
N GLU A 149 60.57 -21.87 17.11
CA GLU A 149 61.87 -21.49 16.55
C GLU A 149 63.00 -22.52 16.79
N LYS A 150 62.79 -23.50 17.68
CA LYS A 150 63.83 -24.47 18.06
C LYS A 150 63.74 -25.85 17.38
N ALA A 151 62.72 -26.11 16.57
CA ALA A 151 62.55 -27.41 15.91
C ALA A 151 62.90 -27.31 14.42
N SER A 152 64.04 -27.91 14.03
CA SER A 152 64.40 -28.11 12.63
C SER A 152 63.38 -29.04 11.96
N LEU A 153 62.79 -28.61 10.83
CA LEU A 153 61.65 -29.24 10.11
C LEU A 153 61.82 -30.73 9.75
N LEU A 154 63.01 -31.31 9.91
CA LEU A 154 63.33 -32.68 9.51
C LEU A 154 63.37 -33.68 10.68
N GLU A 155 63.25 -33.23 11.93
CA GLU A 155 63.30 -34.07 13.15
C GLU A 155 62.07 -33.88 14.06
N GLU A 156 60.90 -33.64 13.47
CA GLU A 156 59.67 -33.43 14.23
C GLU A 156 59.10 -34.76 14.76
N SER A 157 59.49 -35.16 15.98
CA SER A 157 58.81 -36.26 16.67
C SER A 157 57.53 -35.73 17.32
N ILE A 158 56.36 -36.10 16.77
CA ILE A 158 55.04 -35.72 17.31
C ILE A 158 54.84 -36.43 18.66
N LYS A 159 55.23 -35.78 19.76
CA LYS A 159 54.84 -36.20 21.11
C LYS A 159 53.49 -35.54 21.47
N PRO A 160 52.54 -36.26 22.08
CA PRO A 160 51.29 -35.66 22.55
C PRO A 160 51.61 -34.55 23.54
N ARG A 161 51.10 -33.33 23.31
CA ARG A 161 51.26 -32.20 24.22
C ARG A 161 50.56 -32.53 25.55
N ALA A 162 51.27 -32.35 26.67
CA ALA A 162 50.85 -32.86 27.99
C ALA A 162 49.65 -32.11 28.62
N ASN A 163 49.37 -30.87 28.20
CA ASN A 163 48.27 -30.04 28.71
C ASN A 163 47.56 -29.36 27.53
N LEU A 164 46.72 -30.12 26.80
CA LEU A 164 45.83 -29.53 25.79
C LEU A 164 44.56 -29.04 26.49
N PRO A 165 44.08 -27.82 26.19
CA PRO A 165 42.77 -27.38 26.67
C PRO A 165 41.68 -28.33 26.13
N PRO A 166 40.56 -28.49 26.85
CA PRO A 166 39.47 -29.34 26.41
C PRO A 166 38.92 -28.85 25.06
N LEU A 167 38.55 -29.80 24.19
CA LEU A 167 37.99 -29.49 22.87
C LEU A 167 36.64 -28.74 22.98
N LEU A 168 35.86 -29.05 24.01
CA LEU A 168 34.57 -28.45 24.30
C LEU A 168 34.63 -27.81 25.68
N VAL A 169 34.14 -26.58 25.76
CA VAL A 169 33.97 -25.83 27.00
C VAL A 169 32.46 -25.59 27.17
N ASN A 170 31.95 -25.80 28.38
CA ASN A 170 30.55 -25.51 28.65
C ASN A 170 30.30 -23.99 28.57
N LEU A 171 29.15 -23.58 28.02
CA LEU A 171 28.81 -22.17 27.90
C LEU A 171 28.69 -21.49 29.27
N GLU A 172 28.33 -22.25 30.31
CA GLU A 172 28.19 -21.74 31.69
C GLU A 172 29.54 -21.32 32.29
N ASP A 173 30.63 -21.98 31.88
CA ASP A 173 31.98 -21.75 32.43
C ASP A 173 32.68 -20.55 31.77
N ARG A 174 32.20 -20.08 30.61
CA ARG A 174 32.82 -19.00 29.84
C ARG A 174 32.06 -17.68 30.02
N ARG A 175 32.74 -16.65 30.52
CA ARG A 175 32.19 -15.28 30.58
C ARG A 175 31.93 -14.73 29.16
N PRO A 176 30.69 -14.30 28.85
CA PRO A 176 30.38 -13.66 27.57
C PRO A 176 30.98 -12.26 27.50
N GLU A 177 31.40 -11.86 26.30
CA GLU A 177 31.75 -10.48 25.99
C GLU A 177 30.52 -9.57 26.10
N LYS A 178 30.73 -8.32 26.55
CA LYS A 178 29.65 -7.32 26.59
C LYS A 178 29.30 -6.87 25.17
N LEU A 179 28.08 -7.19 24.74
CA LEU A 179 27.55 -6.87 23.42
C LEU A 179 26.28 -6.02 23.51
N HIS A 180 26.11 -5.11 22.56
CA HIS A 180 24.94 -4.24 22.45
C HIS A 180 23.94 -4.77 21.41
N TYR A 181 24.39 -5.56 20.43
CA TYR A 181 23.53 -6.09 19.38
C TYR A 181 24.04 -7.42 18.82
N LEU A 182 23.10 -8.20 18.28
CA LEU A 182 23.37 -9.31 17.38
C LEU A 182 22.97 -8.93 15.96
N GLY A 183 23.80 -9.32 15.00
CA GLY A 183 23.60 -8.99 13.60
C GLY A 183 23.64 -10.21 12.71
N VAL A 184 22.97 -10.14 11.55
CA VAL A 184 22.98 -11.19 10.53
C VAL A 184 23.11 -10.57 9.15
N SER A 185 23.77 -11.28 8.25
CA SER A 185 23.80 -10.95 6.82
C SER A 185 23.45 -12.20 6.02
N PHE A 186 22.42 -12.13 5.19
CA PHE A 186 21.90 -13.29 4.46
C PHE A 186 21.24 -12.87 3.13
N GLY A 187 21.08 -13.81 2.21
CA GLY A 187 20.29 -13.61 0.99
C GLY A 187 18.79 -13.55 1.31
N LEU A 188 18.11 -12.50 0.82
CA LEU A 188 16.72 -12.20 1.17
C LEU A 188 15.76 -13.22 0.56
N THR A 189 15.47 -14.28 1.31
CA THR A 189 14.44 -15.28 0.99
C THR A 189 13.30 -15.23 1.98
N GLN A 190 12.13 -15.72 1.57
CA GLN A 190 10.94 -15.75 2.44
C GLN A 190 11.13 -16.62 3.68
N GLU A 191 11.86 -17.74 3.56
CA GLU A 191 12.12 -18.67 4.65
C GLU A 191 13.08 -18.07 5.68
N LEU A 192 14.23 -17.56 5.22
CA LEU A 192 15.23 -16.95 6.11
C LEU A 192 14.70 -15.68 6.76
N PHE A 193 13.99 -14.83 6.01
CA PHE A 193 13.42 -13.61 6.58
C PHE A 193 12.41 -13.92 7.70
N ARG A 194 11.52 -14.91 7.49
CA ARG A 194 10.57 -15.36 8.53
C ARG A 194 11.28 -15.94 9.75
N PHE A 195 12.34 -16.71 9.52
CA PHE A 195 13.16 -17.28 10.59
C PHE A 195 13.76 -16.16 11.47
N TRP A 196 14.45 -15.19 10.86
CA TRP A 196 15.08 -14.09 11.59
C TRP A 196 14.06 -13.17 12.26
N ARG A 197 12.96 -12.86 11.58
CA ARG A 197 11.90 -12.03 12.15
C ARG A 197 11.25 -12.68 13.38
N LYS A 198 11.11 -14.00 13.41
CA LYS A 198 10.61 -14.75 14.59
C LYS A 198 11.53 -14.59 15.81
N HIS A 199 12.82 -14.35 15.60
CA HIS A 199 13.83 -14.14 16.65
C HIS A 199 14.15 -12.67 16.89
N SER A 200 13.20 -11.77 16.62
CA SER A 200 13.33 -10.33 16.88
C SER A 200 14.47 -9.63 16.13
N PHE A 201 14.92 -10.16 14.99
CA PHE A 201 15.80 -9.42 14.09
C PHE A 201 14.98 -8.48 13.20
N TYR A 202 15.49 -7.26 13.05
CA TYR A 202 14.89 -6.19 12.26
C TYR A 202 15.85 -5.76 11.15
N PRO A 203 15.40 -5.74 9.89
CA PRO A 203 16.25 -5.32 8.78
C PRO A 203 16.58 -3.83 8.88
N PHE A 204 17.84 -3.47 8.61
CA PHE A 204 18.27 -2.07 8.46
C PHE A 204 18.81 -1.78 7.06
N TYR A 205 19.13 -2.82 6.28
CA TYR A 205 19.66 -2.69 4.93
C TYR A 205 19.23 -3.85 4.04
N VAL A 206 18.82 -3.53 2.82
CA VAL A 206 18.61 -4.48 1.73
C VAL A 206 19.34 -3.94 0.50
N GLY A 207 20.25 -4.75 -0.06
CA GLY A 207 21.01 -4.39 -1.24
C GLY A 207 20.11 -4.25 -2.47
N GLN A 208 20.25 -3.16 -3.21
CA GLN A 208 19.44 -2.90 -4.41
C GLN A 208 19.82 -3.82 -5.58
N ILE A 209 21.09 -4.21 -5.65
CA ILE A 209 21.60 -5.09 -6.70
C ILE A 209 21.57 -6.52 -6.16
N PRO A 210 20.86 -7.45 -6.83
CA PRO A 210 20.90 -8.85 -6.46
C PRO A 210 22.30 -9.41 -6.71
N SER A 211 22.72 -10.35 -5.87
CA SER A 211 23.98 -11.05 -6.06
C SER A 211 23.98 -11.78 -7.40
N ALA A 212 25.05 -11.62 -8.20
CA ALA A 212 25.19 -12.30 -9.48
C ALA A 212 25.21 -13.85 -9.34
N VAL A 213 25.53 -14.35 -8.15
CA VAL A 213 25.65 -15.79 -7.89
C VAL A 213 24.30 -16.42 -7.51
N THR A 214 23.55 -15.78 -6.61
CA THR A 214 22.30 -16.34 -6.08
C THR A 214 21.05 -15.73 -6.70
N GLY A 215 21.16 -14.57 -7.35
CA GLY A 215 20.01 -13.76 -7.79
C GLY A 215 19.24 -13.11 -6.63
N GLU A 216 19.71 -13.26 -5.39
CA GLU A 216 19.04 -12.75 -4.20
C GLU A 216 19.63 -11.42 -3.75
N HIS A 217 18.80 -10.55 -3.20
CA HIS A 217 19.23 -9.31 -2.56
C HIS A 217 19.87 -9.61 -1.20
N THR A 218 21.03 -9.02 -0.89
CA THR A 218 21.62 -9.14 0.45
C THR A 218 20.78 -8.37 1.46
N CYS A 219 20.37 -8.99 2.56
CA CYS A 219 19.67 -8.37 3.67
C CYS A 219 20.56 -8.41 4.92
N MET A 220 20.67 -7.28 5.61
CA MET A 220 21.31 -7.18 6.91
C MET A 220 20.28 -6.76 7.96
N ALA A 221 20.25 -7.51 9.06
CA ALA A 221 19.31 -7.30 10.15
C ALA A 221 20.01 -7.32 11.50
N LEU A 222 19.41 -6.62 12.46
CA LEU A 222 19.92 -6.42 13.82
C LEU A 222 18.86 -6.82 14.84
N SER A 223 19.32 -7.42 15.93
CA SER A 223 18.55 -7.60 17.16
C SER A 223 19.29 -6.85 18.26
N PRO A 224 18.67 -5.83 18.88
CA PRO A 224 19.27 -5.17 20.04
C PRO A 224 19.33 -6.16 21.20
N LEU A 225 20.42 -6.11 21.97
CA LEU A 225 20.54 -6.80 23.26
C LEU A 225 20.30 -5.79 24.38
N ASN A 226 19.85 -6.28 25.54
CA ASN A 226 19.64 -5.43 26.71
C ASN A 226 21.02 -5.04 27.26
N SER A 227 21.33 -3.74 27.23
CA SER A 227 22.56 -3.19 27.80
C SER A 227 22.23 -1.90 28.57
N ASP A 228 22.68 -1.81 29.81
CA ASP A 228 22.46 -0.62 30.67
C ASP A 228 23.17 0.64 30.14
N ASP A 229 24.14 0.47 29.24
CA ASP A 229 24.97 1.54 28.68
C ASP A 229 24.20 2.46 27.71
N ILE A 230 23.06 2.01 27.19
CA ILE A 230 22.27 2.75 26.19
C ILE A 230 20.98 3.24 26.83
N LYS A 231 20.91 4.55 27.11
CA LYS A 231 19.67 5.24 27.51
C LYS A 231 18.70 5.30 26.33
N ALA A 232 17.97 4.21 26.08
CA ALA A 232 16.74 4.29 25.30
C ALA A 232 15.66 4.94 26.18
N GLY A 233 14.85 5.86 25.63
CA GLY A 233 13.72 6.40 26.40
C GLY A 233 12.80 5.26 26.86
N ASP A 234 12.24 5.37 28.07
CA ASP A 234 11.43 4.36 28.79
C ASP A 234 10.19 3.82 28.04
N SER A 235 9.96 4.26 26.79
CA SER A 235 8.77 4.02 25.99
C SER A 235 8.99 3.16 24.73
N ILE A 236 10.20 2.63 24.51
CA ILE A 236 10.59 2.11 23.18
C ILE A 236 10.79 0.58 23.15
N GLN A 237 9.85 -0.14 22.52
CA GLN A 237 9.89 -1.62 22.33
C GLN A 237 11.14 -2.15 21.60
N LEU A 238 11.90 -1.30 20.91
CA LEU A 238 13.04 -1.64 20.05
C LEU A 238 14.37 -1.01 20.52
N GLY A 239 14.38 -0.39 21.71
CA GLY A 239 15.54 0.35 22.21
C GLY A 239 16.07 1.40 21.22
N PHE A 240 17.39 1.44 21.03
CA PHE A 240 18.04 2.40 20.14
C PHE A 240 17.80 2.16 18.63
N LEU A 241 17.30 0.98 18.24
CA LEU A 241 17.16 0.61 16.83
C LEU A 241 15.92 1.23 16.18
N GLU A 242 14.93 1.67 16.97
CA GLU A 242 13.66 2.18 16.45
C GLU A 242 13.78 3.33 15.43
N PRO A 243 14.51 4.43 15.69
CA PRO A 243 14.64 5.51 14.72
C PRO A 243 15.26 5.04 13.38
N PHE A 244 16.28 4.18 13.46
CA PHE A 244 16.92 3.60 12.29
C PHE A 244 16.00 2.67 11.51
N TYR A 245 15.19 1.88 12.22
CA TYR A 245 14.20 1.01 11.60
C TYR A 245 13.07 1.80 10.94
N LYS A 246 12.60 2.90 11.55
CA LYS A 246 11.61 3.81 10.93
C LYS A 246 12.14 4.40 9.62
N ASP A 247 13.38 4.88 9.65
CA ASP A 247 14.03 5.43 8.47
C ASP A 247 14.28 4.37 7.38
N PHE A 248 14.73 3.16 7.75
CA PHE A 248 14.83 2.03 6.82
C PHE A 248 13.48 1.72 6.16
N ARG A 249 12.38 1.61 6.93
CA ARG A 249 11.04 1.35 6.38
C ARG A 249 10.65 2.45 5.38
N GLN A 250 10.94 3.71 5.67
CA GLN A 250 10.66 4.82 4.76
C GLN A 250 11.45 4.73 3.46
N ARG A 251 12.77 4.45 3.53
CA ARG A 251 13.62 4.27 2.36
C ARG A 251 13.21 3.04 1.54
N PHE A 252 12.95 1.92 2.21
CA PHE A 252 12.51 0.69 1.57
C PHE A 252 11.20 0.92 0.80
N ARG A 253 10.21 1.60 1.39
CA ARG A 253 8.95 1.96 0.69
C ARG A 253 9.22 2.71 -0.61
N ARG A 254 10.11 3.71 -0.60
CA ARG A 254 10.44 4.52 -1.78
C ARG A 254 11.17 3.74 -2.87
N LEU A 255 11.91 2.69 -2.49
CA LEU A 255 12.68 1.85 -3.42
C LEU A 255 11.86 0.69 -4.00
N LEU A 256 10.63 0.43 -3.51
CA LEU A 256 9.78 -0.66 -3.98
C LEU A 256 9.38 -0.53 -5.45
N GLY A 257 9.15 0.70 -5.92
CA GLY A 257 8.75 0.96 -7.31
C GLY A 257 9.91 0.91 -8.30
N THR A 258 11.15 0.99 -7.81
CA THR A 258 12.36 1.03 -8.64
C THR A 258 13.16 -0.26 -8.49
N SER A 259 14.14 -0.28 -7.56
CA SER A 259 15.10 -1.36 -7.41
C SER A 259 14.49 -2.68 -6.93
N PHE A 260 13.33 -2.63 -6.26
CA PHE A 260 12.64 -3.83 -5.75
C PHE A 260 11.31 -4.13 -6.47
N ARG A 261 11.13 -3.61 -7.70
CA ARG A 261 9.93 -3.86 -8.50
C ARG A 261 9.67 -5.35 -8.74
N HIS A 262 10.73 -6.12 -8.99
CA HIS A 262 10.64 -7.57 -9.24
C HIS A 262 10.69 -8.43 -7.99
N LEU A 263 10.83 -7.83 -6.80
CA LEU A 263 10.79 -8.57 -5.54
C LEU A 263 9.39 -9.16 -5.33
N ASN A 264 9.32 -10.39 -4.82
CA ASN A 264 8.04 -11.02 -4.50
C ASN A 264 7.24 -10.16 -3.52
N PHE A 265 6.00 -9.82 -3.88
CA PHE A 265 5.18 -8.92 -3.05
C PHE A 265 4.95 -9.44 -1.62
N LYS A 266 4.83 -10.76 -1.40
CA LYS A 266 4.63 -11.34 -0.06
C LYS A 266 5.86 -11.11 0.82
N LEU A 267 7.05 -11.23 0.22
CA LEU A 267 8.31 -10.96 0.90
C LEU A 267 8.45 -9.48 1.20
N ALA A 268 8.19 -8.62 0.21
CA ALA A 268 8.27 -7.18 0.36
C ALA A 268 7.29 -6.64 1.43
N MET A 269 6.06 -7.14 1.44
CA MET A 269 5.05 -6.88 2.49
C MET A 269 5.54 -7.35 3.87
N SER A 270 6.14 -8.54 3.94
CA SER A 270 6.70 -9.09 5.19
C SER A 270 7.85 -8.25 5.73
N VAL A 271 8.71 -7.71 4.85
CA VAL A 271 9.84 -6.83 5.22
C VAL A 271 9.33 -5.49 5.72
N LEU A 272 8.32 -4.93 5.05
CA LEU A 272 7.75 -3.65 5.45
C LEU A 272 6.96 -3.74 6.76
N ALA A 273 6.37 -4.91 7.04
CA ALA A 273 5.63 -5.23 8.27
C ALA A 273 4.59 -4.17 8.67
N SER A 274 3.95 -3.52 7.69
CA SER A 274 2.91 -2.52 7.95
C SER A 274 1.67 -3.14 8.55
N LYS A 275 1.03 -2.41 9.45
CA LYS A 275 -0.31 -2.74 9.94
C LYS A 275 -1.29 -2.70 8.78
N ILE A 276 -2.07 -3.77 8.63
CA ILE A 276 -3.13 -3.89 7.62
C ILE A 276 -4.50 -3.79 8.28
N ASP A 277 -4.59 -4.23 9.54
CA ASP A 277 -5.78 -4.08 10.38
C ASP A 277 -5.59 -2.93 11.37
N PHE A 278 -6.54 -2.00 11.32
CA PHE A 278 -6.63 -0.82 12.17
C PHE A 278 -7.90 -0.86 13.06
N SER A 279 -8.54 -2.01 13.20
CA SER A 279 -9.78 -2.22 13.98
C SER A 279 -9.71 -1.73 15.43
N HIS A 280 -8.51 -1.75 16.04
CA HIS A 280 -8.24 -1.33 17.42
C HIS A 280 -7.42 -0.04 17.52
N HIS A 281 -7.25 0.69 16.41
CA HIS A 281 -6.49 1.93 16.41
C HIS A 281 -7.38 3.08 16.86
N GLU A 282 -7.14 3.63 18.04
CA GLU A 282 -7.64 4.97 18.39
C GLU A 282 -6.64 5.99 17.82
N PRO A 283 -6.94 6.65 16.69
CA PRO A 283 -6.03 7.68 16.18
C PRO A 283 -5.98 8.83 17.18
N SER A 284 -4.77 9.23 17.59
CA SER A 284 -4.62 10.49 18.30
C SER A 284 -5.10 11.63 17.38
N GLU A 285 -5.89 12.57 17.90
CA GLU A 285 -6.39 13.71 17.11
C GLU A 285 -5.24 14.51 16.46
N HIS A 286 -4.07 14.49 17.11
CA HIS A 286 -2.88 15.20 16.68
C HIS A 286 -2.21 14.57 15.44
N ASP A 287 -2.12 13.23 15.37
CA ASP A 287 -1.56 12.52 14.21
C ASP A 287 -2.45 12.64 12.97
N THR A 288 -3.76 12.67 13.21
CA THR A 288 -4.77 12.81 12.16
C THR A 288 -4.69 14.22 11.54
N SER A 289 -4.56 15.26 12.35
CA SER A 289 -4.44 16.66 11.87
C SER A 289 -3.19 16.90 11.04
N ILE A 290 -2.03 16.34 11.44
CA ILE A 290 -0.76 16.48 10.70
C ILE A 290 -0.84 15.74 9.37
N THR A 291 -1.39 14.52 9.37
CA THR A 291 -1.58 13.72 8.15
C THR A 291 -2.45 14.46 7.13
N LEU A 292 -3.53 15.11 7.59
CA LEU A 292 -4.41 15.87 6.70
C LEU A 292 -3.74 17.10 6.09
N LYS A 293 -2.90 17.81 6.84
CA LYS A 293 -2.11 18.93 6.29
C LYS A 293 -1.18 18.46 5.19
N LEU A 294 -0.43 17.38 5.43
CA LEU A 294 0.47 16.79 4.45
C LEU A 294 -0.29 16.27 3.20
N LEU A 295 -1.46 15.68 3.40
CA LEU A 295 -2.31 15.23 2.29
C LEU A 295 -2.88 16.40 1.47
N ARG A 296 -3.17 17.55 2.09
CA ARG A 296 -3.61 18.77 1.39
C ARG A 296 -2.52 19.39 0.52
N ASP A 297 -1.26 19.29 0.94
CA ASP A 297 -0.13 19.77 0.15
C ASP A 297 0.13 18.88 -1.08
N VAL A 298 -0.33 17.62 -1.04
CA VAL A 298 -0.09 16.62 -2.09
C VAL A 298 -1.31 16.39 -3.00
N LEU A 299 -2.55 16.43 -2.47
CA LEU A 299 -3.78 16.16 -3.21
C LEU A 299 -4.56 17.45 -3.52
N SER A 300 -4.86 17.66 -4.80
CA SER A 300 -5.70 18.77 -5.26
C SER A 300 -7.20 18.50 -5.00
N PRO A 301 -8.03 19.54 -4.82
CA PRO A 301 -9.49 19.40 -4.83
C PRO A 301 -10.03 18.65 -6.06
N HIS A 302 -9.36 18.78 -7.21
CA HIS A 302 -9.72 18.07 -8.43
C HIS A 302 -9.41 16.57 -8.36
N ASP A 303 -8.35 16.17 -7.65
CA ASP A 303 -7.99 14.77 -7.43
C ASP A 303 -9.03 14.09 -6.55
N MET A 304 -9.58 14.81 -5.57
CA MET A 304 -10.69 14.31 -4.75
C MET A 304 -11.94 14.04 -5.59
N LYS A 305 -12.28 14.92 -6.54
CA LYS A 305 -13.39 14.70 -7.48
C LYS A 305 -13.16 13.52 -8.43
N ARG A 306 -11.91 13.32 -8.88
CA ARG A 306 -11.53 12.17 -9.73
C ARG A 306 -11.69 10.86 -8.95
N LEU A 307 -11.24 10.84 -7.69
CA LEU A 307 -11.41 9.71 -6.78
C LEU A 307 -12.89 9.43 -6.48
N GLU A 308 -13.71 10.47 -6.31
CA GLU A 308 -15.16 10.35 -6.16
C GLU A 308 -15.82 9.76 -7.41
N ALA A 309 -15.47 10.26 -8.60
CA ALA A 309 -16.02 9.75 -9.85
C ALA A 309 -15.65 8.27 -10.06
N TYR A 310 -14.42 7.88 -9.72
CA TYR A 310 -14.00 6.48 -9.76
C TYR A 310 -14.70 5.62 -8.69
N SER A 311 -14.84 6.13 -7.45
CA SER A 311 -15.52 5.42 -6.37
C SER A 311 -17.01 5.22 -6.67
N ASN A 312 -17.64 6.11 -7.44
CA ASN A 312 -19.01 5.94 -7.94
C ASN A 312 -19.11 5.04 -9.19
N ASN A 313 -18.00 4.42 -9.62
CA ASN A 313 -17.87 3.63 -10.86
C ASN A 313 -18.23 4.41 -12.15
N LEU A 314 -18.08 5.74 -12.16
CA LEU A 314 -18.40 6.58 -13.32
C LEU A 314 -17.25 6.65 -14.32
N VAL A 315 -16.02 6.37 -13.87
CA VAL A 315 -14.80 6.45 -14.68
C VAL A 315 -13.97 5.18 -14.54
N ASP A 316 -13.14 4.92 -15.55
CA ASP A 316 -12.17 3.84 -15.56
C ASP A 316 -10.95 4.13 -14.65
N TYR A 317 -10.24 3.08 -14.24
CA TYR A 317 -9.13 3.17 -13.28
C TYR A 317 -7.94 3.99 -13.80
N HIS A 318 -7.78 4.11 -15.11
CA HIS A 318 -6.72 4.92 -15.72
C HIS A 318 -6.76 6.39 -15.28
N LEU A 319 -7.93 6.93 -14.95
CA LEU A 319 -8.05 8.31 -14.49
C LEU A 319 -7.46 8.52 -13.09
N ILE A 320 -7.22 7.48 -12.30
CA ILE A 320 -6.70 7.62 -10.92
C ILE A 320 -5.33 6.99 -10.72
N LEU A 321 -4.71 6.44 -11.77
CA LEU A 321 -3.43 5.72 -11.67
C LEU A 321 -2.30 6.57 -11.07
N ASP A 322 -2.25 7.85 -11.41
CA ASP A 322 -1.32 8.84 -10.85
C ASP A 322 -1.46 9.04 -9.34
N LEU A 323 -2.67 8.82 -8.79
CA LEU A 323 -2.96 8.99 -7.37
C LEU A 323 -2.66 7.71 -6.56
N VAL A 324 -2.61 6.55 -7.20
CA VAL A 324 -2.43 5.26 -6.52
C VAL A 324 -1.11 5.17 -5.74
N PRO A 325 0.06 5.55 -6.29
CA PRO A 325 1.31 5.50 -5.54
C PRO A 325 1.29 6.38 -4.30
N ILE A 326 0.72 7.58 -4.41
CA ILE A 326 0.60 8.53 -3.28
C ILE A 326 -0.24 7.91 -2.16
N LEU A 327 -1.44 7.43 -2.50
CA LEU A 327 -2.33 6.80 -1.53
C LEU A 327 -1.73 5.54 -0.90
N ALA A 328 -1.03 4.72 -1.70
CA ALA A 328 -0.35 3.54 -1.20
C ALA A 328 0.79 3.91 -0.24
N HIS A 329 1.61 4.91 -0.56
CA HIS A 329 2.67 5.39 0.32
C HIS A 329 2.15 5.86 1.67
N GLU A 330 1.06 6.63 1.70
CA GLU A 330 0.47 7.14 2.93
C GLU A 330 -0.22 6.02 3.73
N TYR A 331 -0.88 5.07 3.04
CA TYR A 331 -1.46 3.88 3.66
C TYR A 331 -0.41 3.00 4.35
N PHE A 332 0.62 2.60 3.63
CA PHE A 332 1.67 1.73 4.16
C PHE A 332 2.63 2.44 5.12
N SER A 333 2.55 3.77 5.22
CA SER A 333 3.17 4.55 6.30
C SER A 333 2.33 4.58 7.59
N GLU A 334 1.19 3.87 7.63
CA GLU A 334 0.28 3.78 8.77
C GLU A 334 -0.40 5.11 9.13
N LYS A 335 -0.38 6.08 8.21
CA LYS A 335 -1.02 7.39 8.39
C LYS A 335 -2.50 7.41 7.98
N LEU A 336 -2.91 6.46 7.12
CA LEU A 336 -4.30 6.24 6.76
C LEU A 336 -4.81 4.99 7.49
N PRO A 337 -5.44 5.11 8.66
CA PRO A 337 -5.91 3.98 9.47
C PRO A 337 -7.19 3.37 8.88
N VAL A 338 -7.08 2.77 7.68
CA VAL A 338 -8.20 2.12 6.99
C VAL A 338 -8.00 0.61 6.99
N THR A 339 -8.92 -0.14 7.59
CA THR A 339 -8.83 -1.61 7.56
C THR A 339 -9.09 -2.15 6.16
N LEU A 340 -8.05 -2.72 5.55
CA LEU A 340 -8.12 -3.42 4.27
C LEU A 340 -8.06 -4.93 4.49
N HIS A 341 -8.75 -5.67 3.61
CA HIS A 341 -8.60 -7.12 3.58
C HIS A 341 -7.23 -7.49 2.98
N GLY A 342 -6.67 -8.67 3.31
CA GLY A 342 -5.34 -9.08 2.83
C GLY A 342 -5.19 -9.03 1.30
N ALA A 343 -6.21 -9.45 0.55
CA ALA A 343 -6.20 -9.34 -0.91
C ALA A 343 -6.28 -7.89 -1.41
N GLN A 344 -7.03 -7.01 -0.73
CA GLN A 344 -7.12 -5.57 -1.04
C GLN A 344 -5.78 -4.88 -0.83
N ALA A 345 -5.15 -5.12 0.31
CA ALA A 345 -3.83 -4.60 0.62
C ALA A 345 -2.76 -5.10 -0.37
N SER A 346 -2.83 -6.38 -0.76
CA SER A 346 -1.88 -6.95 -1.74
C SER A 346 -2.01 -6.29 -3.12
N VAL A 347 -3.23 -6.06 -3.60
CA VAL A 347 -3.46 -5.34 -4.86
C VAL A 347 -2.96 -3.90 -4.80
N LEU A 348 -3.25 -3.18 -3.70
CA LEU A 348 -2.75 -1.82 -3.49
C LEU A 348 -1.22 -1.79 -3.42
N PHE A 349 -0.59 -2.79 -2.82
CA PHE A 349 0.86 -2.92 -2.73
C PHE A 349 1.50 -3.10 -4.11
N CYS A 350 1.00 -4.05 -4.91
CA CYS A 350 1.55 -4.32 -6.24
C CYS A 350 1.38 -3.13 -7.18
N MET A 351 0.18 -2.56 -7.26
CA MET A 351 -0.12 -1.45 -8.17
C MET A 351 0.45 -0.12 -7.69
N GLY A 352 0.42 0.16 -6.38
CA GLY A 352 0.81 1.46 -5.83
C GLY A 352 2.27 1.55 -5.44
N LEU A 353 2.83 0.55 -4.75
CA LEU A 353 4.22 0.61 -4.27
C LEU A 353 5.22 -0.02 -5.23
N GLN A 354 4.87 -1.11 -5.91
CA GLN A 354 5.76 -1.76 -6.88
C GLN A 354 5.52 -1.32 -8.33
N ASP A 355 4.58 -0.40 -8.56
CA ASP A 355 4.26 0.14 -9.89
C ASP A 355 4.06 -0.98 -10.94
N LYS A 356 3.30 -2.02 -10.56
CA LYS A 356 3.00 -3.17 -11.43
C LYS A 356 1.68 -2.94 -12.15
N ASP A 357 1.68 -3.28 -13.43
CA ASP A 357 0.45 -3.31 -14.23
C ASP A 357 -0.52 -4.38 -13.73
N ILE A 358 -1.78 -4.26 -14.12
CA ILE A 358 -2.83 -5.24 -13.76
C ILE A 358 -2.47 -6.64 -14.28
N GLY A 359 -1.83 -6.74 -15.45
CA GLY A 359 -1.37 -8.02 -16.01
C GLY A 359 -0.32 -8.70 -15.12
N ALA A 360 0.73 -7.97 -14.73
CA ALA A 360 1.75 -8.49 -13.82
C ALA A 360 1.17 -8.81 -12.43
N THR A 361 0.27 -7.96 -11.94
CA THR A 361 -0.44 -8.16 -10.67
C THR A 361 -1.31 -9.42 -10.69
N LYS A 362 -1.96 -9.73 -11.83
CA LYS A 362 -2.71 -10.96 -12.07
C LYS A 362 -1.82 -12.19 -11.88
N GLU A 363 -0.69 -12.21 -12.59
CA GLU A 363 0.25 -13.35 -12.58
C GLU A 363 0.83 -13.60 -11.19
N GLU A 364 1.19 -12.54 -10.46
CA GLU A 364 1.85 -12.67 -9.16
C GLU A 364 0.89 -13.05 -8.03
N LEU A 365 -0.35 -12.54 -8.05
CA LEU A 365 -1.38 -12.90 -7.09
C LEU A 365 -2.06 -14.23 -7.42
N GLY A 366 -2.01 -14.67 -8.68
CA GLY A 366 -2.71 -15.86 -9.17
C GLY A 366 -4.24 -15.73 -9.15
N ILE A 367 -4.75 -14.52 -9.34
CA ILE A 367 -6.20 -14.21 -9.36
C ILE A 367 -6.63 -13.71 -10.73
N GLU A 368 -7.93 -13.75 -11.04
CA GLU A 368 -8.42 -13.25 -12.34
C GLU A 368 -8.43 -11.71 -12.42
N ARG A 369 -8.35 -11.18 -13.66
CA ARG A 369 -8.24 -9.73 -13.91
C ARG A 369 -9.41 -8.95 -13.30
N GLU A 370 -10.62 -9.50 -13.41
CA GLU A 370 -11.85 -8.92 -12.85
C GLU A 370 -11.79 -8.88 -11.32
N GLN A 371 -11.14 -9.85 -10.70
CA GLN A 371 -10.96 -9.88 -9.24
C GLN A 371 -9.95 -8.84 -8.77
N VAL A 372 -8.86 -8.61 -9.54
CA VAL A 372 -7.92 -7.50 -9.29
C VAL A 372 -8.67 -6.17 -9.30
N LEU A 373 -9.42 -5.90 -10.37
CA LEU A 373 -10.20 -4.66 -10.52
C LEU A 373 -11.26 -4.49 -9.42
N SER A 374 -11.98 -5.57 -9.09
CA SER A 374 -12.96 -5.58 -8.00
C SER A 374 -12.32 -5.28 -6.63
N ASN A 375 -11.15 -5.85 -6.34
CA ASN A 375 -10.44 -5.56 -5.09
C ASN A 375 -9.86 -4.14 -5.08
N PHE A 376 -9.38 -3.66 -6.23
CA PHE A 376 -8.86 -2.32 -6.39
C PHE A 376 -9.96 -1.26 -6.16
N ILE A 377 -11.13 -1.40 -6.79
CA ILE A 377 -12.23 -0.44 -6.60
C ILE A 377 -12.78 -0.45 -5.18
N LYS A 378 -12.87 -1.63 -4.53
CA LYS A 378 -13.24 -1.72 -3.10
C LYS A 378 -12.23 -1.02 -2.20
N THR A 379 -10.94 -1.10 -2.53
CA THR A 379 -9.88 -0.42 -1.80
C THR A 379 -9.99 1.10 -1.95
N MET A 380 -10.14 1.58 -3.19
CA MET A 380 -10.28 3.02 -3.47
C MET A 380 -11.53 3.62 -2.86
N LYS A 381 -12.66 2.90 -2.86
CA LYS A 381 -13.89 3.31 -2.15
C LYS A 381 -13.67 3.53 -0.66
N LYS A 382 -12.93 2.62 0.00
CA LYS A 382 -12.62 2.74 1.43
C LYS A 382 -11.69 3.92 1.72
N LEU A 383 -10.64 4.09 0.92
CA LEU A 383 -9.69 5.19 1.05
C LEU A 383 -10.39 6.55 0.82
N TYR A 384 -11.17 6.65 -0.25
CA TYR A 384 -11.98 7.84 -0.53
C TYR A 384 -12.98 8.12 0.59
N GLY A 385 -13.70 7.11 1.08
CA GLY A 385 -14.65 7.29 2.18
C GLY A 385 -14.00 7.86 3.44
N TYR A 386 -12.80 7.40 3.80
CA TYR A 386 -12.03 7.97 4.90
C TYR A 386 -11.63 9.42 4.61
N LEU A 387 -11.01 9.68 3.45
CA LEU A 387 -10.58 11.03 3.07
C LEU A 387 -11.74 12.02 2.99
N ASN A 388 -12.91 11.61 2.49
CA ASN A 388 -14.09 12.45 2.38
C ASN A 388 -14.72 12.74 3.75
N ASN A 389 -14.79 11.75 4.64
CA ASN A 389 -15.26 11.96 6.01
C ASN A 389 -14.39 12.96 6.78
N THR A 390 -13.07 12.93 6.53
CA THR A 390 -12.13 13.76 7.26
C THR A 390 -11.86 15.13 6.59
N ALA A 391 -11.82 15.20 5.27
CA ALA A 391 -11.46 16.41 4.51
C ALA A 391 -12.58 16.97 3.61
N GLY A 392 -13.67 16.25 3.39
CA GLY A 392 -14.74 16.62 2.44
C GLY A 392 -15.38 17.97 2.74
N LYS A 393 -15.56 18.31 4.02
CA LYS A 393 -16.14 19.61 4.44
C LYS A 393 -15.26 20.81 4.12
N GLU A 394 -13.94 20.64 4.04
CA GLU A 394 -13.00 21.74 3.74
C GLU A 394 -12.71 21.87 2.23
N ILE A 395 -12.73 20.75 1.50
CA ILE A 395 -12.48 20.70 0.05
C ILE A 395 -13.68 21.29 -0.73
N GLU A 396 -14.92 21.05 -0.30
CA GLU A 396 -16.11 21.67 -0.88
C GLU A 396 -16.19 23.19 -0.68
N ALA A 397 -15.48 23.72 0.33
CA ALA A 397 -15.42 25.14 0.63
C ALA A 397 -14.39 25.89 -0.23
N THR A 398 -13.40 25.20 -0.79
CA THR A 398 -12.30 25.79 -1.58
C THR A 398 -12.55 25.77 -3.09
N LEU A 399 -13.53 25.01 -3.57
CA LEU A 399 -13.92 25.02 -4.98
C LEU A 399 -14.58 26.34 -5.35
N PRO A 400 -14.23 26.95 -6.50
CA PRO A 400 -14.93 28.12 -7.00
C PRO A 400 -16.40 27.81 -7.18
N ARG A 401 -17.24 28.30 -6.26
CA ARG A 401 -18.68 28.32 -6.48
C ARG A 401 -18.94 29.42 -7.49
N LEU A 402 -19.68 29.10 -8.55
CA LEU A 402 -20.32 30.15 -9.33
C LEU A 402 -21.10 30.98 -8.31
N LYS A 403 -20.84 32.29 -8.24
CA LYS A 403 -21.80 33.20 -7.62
C LYS A 403 -23.10 32.91 -8.35
N GLU A 404 -24.10 32.39 -7.65
CA GLU A 404 -25.45 32.48 -8.14
C GLU A 404 -25.65 33.97 -8.40
N ILE A 405 -25.67 34.34 -9.68
CA ILE A 405 -26.11 35.66 -10.07
C ILE A 405 -27.60 35.58 -9.79
N GLU A 406 -27.98 35.85 -8.54
CA GLU A 406 -29.24 36.51 -8.24
C GLU A 406 -29.16 37.87 -8.91
N ALA A 407 -29.22 37.88 -10.24
CA ALA A 407 -29.85 39.00 -10.90
C ALA A 407 -31.25 38.99 -10.30
N PRO A 408 -31.70 40.06 -9.61
CA PRO A 408 -33.10 40.17 -9.31
C PRO A 408 -33.79 40.08 -10.67
N LEU A 409 -34.45 38.96 -10.94
CA LEU A 409 -35.48 38.91 -11.95
C LEU A 409 -36.42 40.04 -11.53
N SER A 410 -36.31 41.19 -12.18
CA SER A 410 -37.09 42.40 -11.84
C SER A 410 -38.59 42.20 -12.07
N ARG A 411 -38.97 41.00 -12.53
CA ARG A 411 -40.31 40.49 -12.74
C ARG A 411 -40.36 39.03 -12.32
N SER A 412 -41.41 38.64 -11.60
CA SER A 412 -41.59 37.23 -11.25
C SER A 412 -41.92 36.40 -12.49
N MET A 413 -41.63 35.10 -12.48
CA MET A 413 -41.98 34.22 -13.61
C MET A 413 -43.50 34.22 -13.87
N ASP A 414 -44.30 34.45 -12.83
CA ASP A 414 -45.76 34.56 -12.93
C ASP A 414 -46.18 35.87 -13.62
N GLU A 415 -45.46 36.98 -13.39
CA GLU A 415 -45.72 38.26 -14.06
C GLU A 415 -45.40 38.21 -15.56
N ASP A 416 -44.31 37.56 -15.95
CA ASP A 416 -43.96 37.35 -17.37
C ASP A 416 -44.96 36.41 -18.07
N LEU A 417 -45.45 35.38 -17.36
CA LEU A 417 -46.50 34.48 -17.86
C LEU A 417 -47.84 35.20 -18.02
N ASP A 418 -48.20 36.08 -17.08
CA ASP A 418 -49.42 36.88 -17.14
C ASP A 418 -49.36 37.94 -18.25
N GLU A 419 -48.22 38.60 -18.45
CA GLU A 419 -48.02 39.55 -19.55
C GLU A 419 -48.13 38.83 -20.91
N ALA A 420 -47.50 37.67 -21.06
CA ALA A 420 -47.64 36.84 -22.26
C ALA A 420 -49.08 36.34 -22.46
N ALA A 421 -49.79 35.97 -21.39
CA ALA A 421 -51.19 35.56 -21.45
C ALA A 421 -52.12 36.72 -21.86
N GLN A 422 -51.86 37.93 -21.37
CA GLN A 422 -52.57 39.14 -21.80
C GLN A 422 -52.30 39.47 -23.26
N GLU A 423 -51.06 39.36 -23.72
CA GLU A 423 -50.69 39.61 -25.11
C GLU A 423 -51.37 38.61 -26.07
N VAL A 424 -51.50 37.34 -25.66
CA VAL A 424 -52.24 36.32 -26.39
C VAL A 424 -53.74 36.57 -26.36
N LYS A 425 -54.30 37.01 -25.23
CA LYS A 425 -55.73 37.41 -25.14
C LYS A 425 -56.03 38.61 -26.02
N GLU A 426 -55.16 39.62 -26.06
CA GLU A 426 -55.35 40.79 -26.90
C GLU A 426 -55.22 40.42 -28.39
N LYS A 427 -54.25 39.59 -28.76
CA LYS A 427 -54.14 39.03 -30.12
C LYS A 427 -55.37 38.20 -30.51
N ARG A 428 -55.94 37.43 -29.59
CA ARG A 428 -57.20 36.71 -29.81
C ARG A 428 -58.39 37.66 -29.93
N ARG A 429 -58.48 38.69 -29.09
CA ARG A 429 -59.56 39.68 -29.14
C ARG A 429 -59.53 40.47 -30.45
N VAL A 430 -58.34 40.89 -30.90
CA VAL A 430 -58.15 41.54 -32.19
C VAL A 430 -58.49 40.59 -33.34
N ALA A 431 -58.15 39.30 -33.24
CA ALA A 431 -58.57 38.30 -34.23
C ALA A 431 -60.09 38.08 -34.22
N ASP A 432 -60.73 38.06 -33.06
CA ASP A 432 -62.18 37.91 -32.93
C ASP A 432 -62.92 39.16 -33.44
N GLU A 433 -62.45 40.37 -33.14
CA GLU A 433 -63.01 41.64 -33.65
C GLU A 433 -62.78 41.82 -35.16
N ALA A 434 -61.65 41.34 -35.69
CA ALA A 434 -61.33 41.42 -37.12
C ALA A 434 -62.10 40.41 -37.99
N THR A 435 -62.81 39.44 -37.40
CA THR A 435 -63.41 38.32 -38.16
C THR A 435 -64.90 38.08 -37.93
N VAL A 436 -65.64 39.02 -37.34
CA VAL A 436 -67.12 38.95 -37.33
C VAL A 436 -67.70 39.85 -38.42
N ASP A 437 -67.61 39.37 -39.66
CA ASP A 437 -68.32 39.98 -40.79
C ASP A 437 -69.83 39.67 -40.62
N PRO A 438 -70.72 40.66 -40.40
CA PRO A 438 -72.14 40.41 -40.09
C PRO A 438 -72.91 39.65 -41.18
N LYS A 439 -72.33 39.55 -42.40
CA LYS A 439 -72.84 38.72 -43.50
C LYS A 439 -72.65 37.21 -43.28
N LEU A 440 -71.63 36.77 -42.51
CA LEU A 440 -71.38 35.35 -42.20
C LEU A 440 -72.32 34.82 -41.10
N LEU A 441 -72.82 35.68 -40.22
CA LEU A 441 -73.80 35.30 -39.18
C LEU A 441 -75.21 35.06 -39.75
N GLN A 442 -75.58 35.72 -40.85
CA GLN A 442 -76.87 35.50 -41.53
C GLN A 442 -77.02 34.08 -42.11
N LYS A 443 -75.92 33.39 -42.43
CA LYS A 443 -75.91 31.99 -42.88
C LYS A 443 -76.45 30.99 -41.83
N TYR A 444 -76.32 31.35 -40.55
CA TYR A 444 -76.76 30.54 -39.40
C TYR A 444 -78.06 31.04 -38.77
N ALA A 445 -78.64 32.12 -39.29
CA ALA A 445 -79.96 32.57 -38.87
C ALA A 445 -81.01 31.50 -39.22
N ILE A 446 -81.65 30.93 -38.20
CA ILE A 446 -82.79 30.04 -38.36
C ILE A 446 -84.00 30.94 -38.62
N LYS A 447 -84.43 31.06 -39.88
CA LYS A 447 -85.75 31.60 -40.21
C LYS A 447 -86.79 30.54 -39.85
N SER A 448 -87.34 30.62 -38.65
CA SER A 448 -88.51 29.85 -38.23
C SER A 448 -89.64 30.83 -37.98
N ASP A 449 -90.86 30.45 -38.34
CA ASP A 449 -92.06 31.20 -37.96
C ASP A 449 -92.27 30.97 -36.46
N ASP A 450 -92.45 32.03 -35.67
CA ASP A 450 -92.55 31.93 -34.20
C ASP A 450 -93.72 31.02 -33.78
N HIS A 451 -94.76 30.94 -34.62
CA HIS A 451 -95.90 30.04 -34.44
C HIS A 451 -95.58 28.54 -34.57
N GLU A 452 -94.53 28.13 -35.30
CA GLU A 452 -94.14 26.72 -35.39
C GLU A 452 -93.32 26.26 -34.18
N ILE A 453 -92.59 27.18 -33.55
CA ILE A 453 -91.81 26.93 -32.34
C ILE A 453 -92.75 26.75 -31.14
N GLU A 454 -93.77 27.60 -31.01
CA GLU A 454 -94.79 27.47 -29.96
C GLU A 454 -95.57 26.14 -30.07
N LYS A 455 -95.86 25.68 -31.29
CA LYS A 455 -96.52 24.39 -31.54
C LYS A 455 -95.65 23.18 -31.20
N ALA A 456 -94.32 23.30 -31.37
CA ALA A 456 -93.38 22.26 -31.00
C ALA A 456 -93.15 22.17 -29.47
N LEU A 457 -93.32 23.28 -28.75
CA LEU A 457 -93.20 23.37 -27.29
C LEU A 457 -94.44 22.86 -26.53
N GLN A 458 -95.63 22.84 -27.16
CA GLN A 458 -96.87 22.35 -26.54
C GLN A 458 -97.03 20.82 -26.52
N ASN A 459 -96.15 20.05 -27.16
CA ASN A 459 -96.18 18.59 -27.10
C ASN A 459 -95.46 18.07 -25.85
N GLU A 460 -96.22 17.73 -24.79
CA GLU A 460 -95.74 17.28 -23.46
C GLU A 460 -95.00 15.92 -23.42
N LYS A 461 -94.48 15.39 -24.54
CA LYS A 461 -93.62 14.19 -24.54
C LYS A 461 -92.22 14.53 -25.06
N LEU A 462 -91.42 15.14 -24.19
CA LEU A 462 -89.98 15.32 -24.40
C LEU A 462 -89.28 13.95 -24.37
N SER A 463 -88.53 13.64 -25.42
CA SER A 463 -87.65 12.48 -25.45
C SER A 463 -86.43 12.71 -24.55
N ALA A 464 -85.87 11.63 -23.96
CA ALA A 464 -84.79 11.69 -22.96
C ALA A 464 -83.46 12.32 -23.44
N SER A 465 -83.34 12.71 -24.73
CA SER A 465 -82.19 13.40 -25.27
C SER A 465 -82.34 14.93 -25.37
N GLY A 466 -83.50 15.51 -25.01
CA GLY A 466 -83.68 16.97 -24.95
C GLY A 466 -83.59 17.72 -26.29
N VAL A 467 -83.64 17.01 -27.42
CA VAL A 467 -83.54 17.61 -28.77
C VAL A 467 -84.92 17.70 -29.41
N ILE A 468 -85.32 18.92 -29.83
CA ILE A 468 -86.53 19.19 -30.59
C ILE A 468 -86.12 19.54 -32.03
N SER A 469 -86.60 18.77 -33.01
CA SER A 469 -86.32 19.05 -34.42
C SER A 469 -87.44 19.90 -35.04
N VAL A 470 -87.11 21.08 -35.56
CA VAL A 470 -88.04 21.93 -36.33
C VAL A 470 -87.62 21.89 -37.80
N LYS A 471 -88.60 21.80 -38.72
CA LYS A 471 -88.32 21.76 -40.17
C LYS A 471 -87.87 23.14 -40.65
N SER A 472 -86.63 23.26 -41.12
CA SER A 472 -86.17 24.53 -41.73
C SER A 472 -86.74 24.73 -43.13
N SER A 473 -87.25 25.93 -43.42
CA SER A 473 -87.72 26.36 -44.74
C SER A 473 -86.58 26.96 -45.58
N LYS A 474 -85.59 26.14 -45.97
CA LYS A 474 -84.56 26.56 -46.96
C LYS A 474 -84.89 26.03 -48.35
N THR A 475 -85.05 26.93 -49.32
CA THR A 475 -85.21 26.64 -50.75
C THR A 475 -83.89 26.19 -51.38
N SER A 476 -83.98 25.40 -52.45
CA SER A 476 -82.91 24.60 -53.08
C SER A 476 -81.77 25.37 -53.79
N ALA A 477 -81.60 26.68 -53.55
CA ALA A 477 -80.57 27.49 -54.19
C ALA A 477 -79.21 27.52 -53.44
N ASP A 478 -79.19 27.28 -52.12
CA ASP A 478 -77.96 27.36 -51.28
C ASP A 478 -77.12 26.06 -51.22
N LYS A 479 -77.52 24.99 -51.93
CA LYS A 479 -76.79 23.71 -51.91
C LYS A 479 -75.60 23.66 -52.90
N LYS A 480 -75.42 24.65 -53.79
CA LYS A 480 -74.40 24.60 -54.85
C LYS A 480 -73.01 25.18 -54.50
N GLU A 481 -72.84 25.90 -53.40
CA GLU A 481 -71.51 26.40 -53.00
C GLU A 481 -70.67 25.41 -52.17
N LYS A 482 -71.30 24.41 -51.52
CA LYS A 482 -70.59 23.43 -50.69
C LYS A 482 -69.75 22.38 -51.46
N HIS A 483 -69.89 22.30 -52.79
CA HIS A 483 -69.23 21.25 -53.58
C HIS A 483 -67.89 21.67 -54.22
N ARG A 484 -67.51 22.96 -54.16
CA ARG A 484 -66.28 23.47 -54.81
C ARG A 484 -65.04 23.57 -53.90
N GLU A 485 -65.18 23.51 -52.58
CA GLU A 485 -64.03 23.56 -51.65
C GLU A 485 -63.41 22.19 -51.32
N ASN A 486 -64.15 21.09 -51.50
CA ASN A 486 -63.70 19.75 -51.10
C ASN A 486 -62.85 18.98 -52.12
N GLU A 487 -62.55 19.54 -53.30
CA GLU A 487 -61.69 18.89 -54.31
C GLU A 487 -60.22 19.36 -54.29
N LYS A 488 -59.86 20.39 -53.52
CA LYS A 488 -58.47 20.92 -53.51
C LYS A 488 -57.54 20.34 -52.44
N SER A 489 -58.00 19.48 -51.54
CA SER A 489 -57.20 18.99 -50.40
C SER A 489 -56.72 17.53 -50.49
N LYS A 490 -56.91 16.84 -51.62
CA LYS A 490 -56.38 15.48 -51.86
C LYS A 490 -55.54 15.38 -53.13
N ARG A 491 -54.34 15.97 -53.14
CA ARG A 491 -53.23 15.62 -54.04
C ARG A 491 -51.91 16.26 -53.56
N LYS A 492 -50.86 15.42 -53.43
CA LYS A 492 -49.48 15.64 -52.91
C LYS A 492 -49.36 15.38 -51.41
N GLY A 493 -48.63 14.39 -50.92
CA GLY A 493 -47.73 13.41 -51.54
C GLY A 493 -46.65 13.07 -50.52
N GLN A 494 -46.41 11.78 -50.31
CA GLN A 494 -45.19 11.27 -49.69
C GLN A 494 -43.95 11.80 -50.43
N ASP A 495 -42.89 12.13 -49.70
CA ASP A 495 -41.61 11.40 -49.72
C ASP A 495 -40.36 12.30 -49.56
N SER A 496 -39.45 11.83 -48.71
CA SER A 496 -37.98 11.99 -48.74
C SER A 496 -37.30 13.35 -48.45
N GLY A 497 -36.17 13.26 -47.70
CA GLY A 497 -34.93 13.87 -48.18
C GLY A 497 -34.29 15.02 -47.39
N ARG A 498 -33.62 14.68 -46.27
CA ARG A 498 -32.24 15.09 -45.89
C ARG A 498 -31.60 16.25 -46.69
N SER A 499 -31.25 17.36 -46.02
CA SER A 499 -29.88 17.93 -45.97
C SER A 499 -29.84 19.37 -45.43
N GLU A 500 -29.18 19.56 -44.29
CA GLU A 500 -28.62 20.86 -43.90
C GLU A 500 -27.43 21.20 -44.80
N LYS A 501 -27.42 22.40 -45.39
CA LYS A 501 -26.19 23.07 -45.82
C LYS A 501 -26.26 24.56 -45.50
N LYS A 502 -25.34 24.94 -44.60
CA LYS A 502 -24.86 26.28 -44.32
C LYS A 502 -24.79 27.16 -45.57
N LYS A 503 -25.33 28.38 -45.48
CA LYS A 503 -24.93 29.51 -46.33
C LYS A 503 -24.34 30.62 -45.45
N LYS A 504 -23.11 30.97 -45.84
CA LYS A 504 -22.33 32.15 -45.46
C LYS A 504 -23.19 33.42 -45.45
N ARG A 505 -22.96 34.27 -44.45
CA ARG A 505 -23.03 35.71 -44.63
C ARG A 505 -21.60 36.26 -44.65
N THR A 506 -21.42 37.09 -45.68
CA THR A 506 -20.39 38.10 -45.95
C THR A 506 -19.80 38.75 -44.72
#